data_AF-A0AB34PWR1-F1
#
_entry.id   AF-A0AB34PWR1-F1
#
_cell.length_a   1.000
_cell.length_b   1.000
_cell.length_c   1.000
_cell.angle_alpha   90.00
_cell.angle_beta   90.00
_cell.angle_gamma   90.00
#
_symmetry.space_group_name_H-M   'P 1'
#
loop_
_entity.id
_entity.type
_entity.pdbx_description
1 polymer ?
#
loop_
_entity_poly.entity_id
_entity_poly.type
_entity_poly.pdbx_seq_one_letter_code
_entity_poly.pdbx_strand_id
1 'polypeptide(L)'
;MVVDTTYYDLLNIETSATSLEIKKAYRKAAIKLHPDKNPNDPDAAAKFQEVGEAYQVLSDETLRAKYDKYGKQESIPQEGFEDPAEFFSMIFGGEAFKDWIGELSLLSELSKSAELSGYSDDADKKKDTKTAGTGSDESKESNESKKQKLDTTENGHKSSTEPRLLANGENTPGNQLTEKELEEKKRKEELEKFEEECRVKKIETRNELSKKLINKLSLFTETDMKDDVVESFQTKIKYEAESLKMESFGLEILHTIGHIYKTKSKIFLKNQTFFGWGGFWWSMKEKGGVVKDTFKTVSAALDAQRTMEEYTQMQQDNEYHAKKEAEEEEAKKQANEEVSKLEKELEEVKKEQQQQKSQDKPAAETEGSSTGDSQLKEGQEAEGSVSKSETKEPAKHTAEELAEMEKYLMGKVLAAAWNGSKFEIQGTVRAVCDNILEDKDVSLETRVARAKALRLIGDVFVSMTRTEAEAEEARVFEELVAEASKKREKKKTPTEAEQQQERAEHAS
;
A
#
# COMPACT_ATOMS: atom_id res chain seq x y z
N MET A 1 9.25 16.21 -37.26
CA MET A 1 7.95 16.82 -36.93
C MET A 1 7.19 15.75 -36.19
N VAL A 2 6.68 16.05 -34.99
CA VAL A 2 5.95 15.09 -34.18
C VAL A 2 4.65 14.72 -34.89
N VAL A 3 4.34 13.43 -35.02
CA VAL A 3 3.16 12.94 -35.76
C VAL A 3 1.86 13.19 -35.01
N ASP A 4 1.92 13.22 -33.67
CA ASP A 4 0.76 13.36 -32.78
C ASP A 4 1.13 14.21 -31.55
N THR A 5 0.40 15.30 -31.30
CA THR A 5 0.66 16.20 -30.16
C THR A 5 -0.21 15.93 -28.94
N THR A 6 -1.14 14.97 -29.01
CA THR A 6 -2.16 14.72 -27.98
C THR A 6 -1.60 14.62 -26.56
N TYR A 7 -0.50 13.90 -26.33
CA TYR A 7 0.11 13.78 -25.00
C TYR A 7 0.79 15.08 -24.54
N TYR A 8 1.39 15.83 -25.46
CA TYR A 8 1.97 17.14 -25.15
C TYR A 8 0.88 18.15 -24.80
N ASP A 9 -0.25 18.10 -25.53
CA ASP A 9 -1.41 18.96 -25.32
C ASP A 9 -2.12 18.62 -23.99
N LEU A 10 -2.25 17.34 -23.65
CA LEU A 10 -2.80 16.88 -22.36
C LEU A 10 -1.99 17.38 -21.17
N LEU A 11 -0.66 17.40 -21.29
CA LEU A 11 0.23 17.95 -20.28
C LEU A 11 0.41 19.47 -20.40
N ASN A 12 -0.13 20.10 -21.45
CA ASN A 12 0.01 21.53 -21.75
C ASN A 12 1.48 21.98 -21.81
N ILE A 13 2.28 21.28 -22.61
CA ILE A 13 3.71 21.51 -22.83
C ILE A 13 4.05 21.49 -24.33
N GLU A 14 5.19 22.09 -24.70
CA GLU A 14 5.66 22.02 -26.08
C GLU A 14 6.33 20.67 -26.40
N THR A 15 6.38 20.30 -27.68
CA THR A 15 7.06 19.06 -28.13
C THR A 15 8.56 19.06 -27.83
N SER A 16 9.16 20.24 -27.62
CA SER A 16 10.56 20.44 -27.20
C SER A 16 10.77 20.36 -25.68
N ALA A 17 9.72 20.10 -24.89
CA ALA A 17 9.81 20.05 -23.44
C ALA A 17 10.86 19.03 -22.97
N THR A 18 11.66 19.46 -22.00
CA THR A 18 12.63 18.63 -21.29
C THR A 18 11.92 17.60 -20.40
N SER A 19 12.61 16.52 -20.03
CA SER A 19 12.04 15.50 -19.13
C SER A 19 11.60 16.10 -17.80
N LEU A 20 12.28 17.15 -17.33
CA LEU A 20 11.91 17.90 -16.14
C LEU A 20 10.58 18.66 -16.33
N GLU A 21 10.39 19.31 -17.48
CA GLU A 21 9.14 20.02 -17.81
C GLU A 21 7.97 19.05 -17.96
N ILE A 22 8.18 17.90 -18.58
CA ILE A 22 7.19 16.83 -18.70
C ILE A 22 6.77 16.32 -17.32
N LYS A 23 7.74 16.02 -16.45
CA LYS A 23 7.48 15.58 -15.06
C LYS A 23 6.73 16.64 -14.25
N LYS A 24 7.11 17.91 -14.38
CA LYS A 24 6.40 19.02 -13.74
C LYS A 24 4.97 19.18 -14.25
N ALA A 25 4.77 19.08 -15.55
CA ALA A 25 3.48 19.24 -16.19
C ALA A 25 2.53 18.10 -15.83
N TYR A 26 3.00 16.86 -15.86
CA TYR A 26 2.26 15.70 -15.36
C TYR A 26 1.85 15.88 -13.91
N ARG A 27 2.77 16.25 -13.02
CA ARG A 27 2.44 16.50 -11.61
C ARG A 27 1.28 17.47 -11.51
N LYS A 28 1.38 18.65 -12.14
CA LYS A 28 0.33 19.69 -12.16
C LYS A 28 -1.01 19.17 -12.71
N ALA A 29 -0.97 18.43 -13.82
CA ALA A 29 -2.15 17.89 -14.47
C ALA A 29 -2.83 16.81 -13.63
N ALA A 30 -2.06 15.87 -13.07
CA ALA A 30 -2.55 14.78 -12.21
C ALA A 30 -3.30 15.31 -10.99
N ILE A 31 -2.82 16.39 -10.38
CA ILE A 31 -3.53 17.06 -9.27
C ILE A 31 -4.82 17.71 -9.79
N LYS A 32 -4.70 18.51 -10.84
CA LYS A 32 -5.81 19.33 -11.34
C LYS A 32 -6.96 18.44 -11.79
N LEU A 33 -6.65 17.29 -12.37
CA LEU A 33 -7.60 16.33 -12.92
C LEU A 33 -7.88 15.17 -11.96
N HIS A 34 -7.34 15.22 -10.74
CA HIS A 34 -7.62 14.19 -9.74
C HIS A 34 -9.14 14.13 -9.48
N PRO A 35 -9.75 12.93 -9.47
CA PRO A 35 -11.18 12.77 -9.21
C PRO A 35 -11.66 13.47 -7.93
N ASP A 36 -10.88 13.40 -6.84
CA ASP A 36 -11.16 14.12 -5.59
C ASP A 36 -11.29 15.65 -5.71
N LYS A 37 -10.53 16.29 -6.62
CA LYS A 37 -10.62 17.74 -6.82
C LYS A 37 -11.74 18.12 -7.78
N ASN A 38 -12.28 17.14 -8.49
CA ASN A 38 -13.35 17.28 -9.46
C ASN A 38 -14.48 16.27 -9.19
N PRO A 39 -15.06 16.23 -7.98
CA PRO A 39 -16.04 15.21 -7.60
C PRO A 39 -17.36 15.30 -8.39
N ASN A 40 -17.60 16.46 -9.03
CA ASN A 40 -18.78 16.71 -9.87
C ASN A 40 -18.51 16.45 -11.36
N ASP A 41 -17.29 16.09 -11.74
CA ASP A 41 -16.91 15.80 -13.13
C ASP A 41 -16.90 14.26 -13.33
N PRO A 42 -17.91 13.69 -14.01
CA PRO A 42 -17.98 12.25 -14.25
C PRO A 42 -16.82 11.73 -15.09
N ASP A 43 -16.14 12.59 -15.84
CA ASP A 43 -15.00 12.24 -16.69
C ASP A 43 -13.65 12.43 -15.99
N ALA A 44 -13.62 12.83 -14.70
CA ALA A 44 -12.38 13.11 -14.00
C ALA A 44 -11.44 11.89 -13.94
N ALA A 45 -11.99 10.70 -13.70
CA ALA A 45 -11.22 9.46 -13.68
C ALA A 45 -10.60 9.15 -15.06
N ALA A 46 -11.36 9.32 -16.14
CA ALA A 46 -10.88 9.13 -17.50
C ALA A 46 -9.77 10.14 -17.86
N LYS A 47 -9.98 11.42 -17.53
CA LYS A 47 -8.97 12.48 -17.76
C LYS A 47 -7.70 12.25 -16.94
N PHE A 48 -7.82 11.76 -15.72
CA PHE A 48 -6.67 11.41 -14.88
C PHE A 48 -5.88 10.24 -15.49
N GLN A 49 -6.57 9.22 -15.99
CA GLN A 49 -5.96 8.09 -16.67
C GLN A 49 -5.21 8.53 -17.96
N GLU A 50 -5.82 9.39 -18.77
CA GLU A 50 -5.19 9.95 -19.98
C GLU A 50 -3.92 10.75 -19.66
N VAL A 51 -3.90 11.49 -18.55
CA VAL A 51 -2.72 12.23 -18.08
C VAL A 51 -1.62 11.30 -17.58
N GLY A 52 -1.98 10.21 -16.90
CA GLY A 52 -1.06 9.14 -16.52
C GLY A 52 -0.40 8.48 -17.73
N GLU A 53 -1.19 8.13 -18.73
CA GLU A 53 -0.74 7.55 -20.01
C GLU A 53 0.18 8.51 -20.77
N ALA A 54 -0.21 9.79 -20.88
CA ALA A 54 0.61 10.81 -21.52
C ALA A 54 1.99 10.92 -20.88
N TYR A 55 2.04 10.88 -19.54
CA TYR A 55 3.30 10.94 -18.84
C TYR A 55 4.13 9.65 -18.98
N GLN A 56 3.53 8.47 -18.89
CA GLN A 56 4.23 7.19 -19.08
C GLN A 56 4.95 7.15 -20.43
N VAL A 57 4.29 7.63 -21.49
CA VAL A 57 4.87 7.66 -22.83
C VAL A 57 5.91 8.77 -22.98
N LEU A 58 5.63 9.98 -22.49
CA LEU A 58 6.52 11.13 -22.70
C LEU A 58 7.73 11.15 -21.74
N SER A 59 7.66 10.48 -20.60
CA SER A 59 8.76 10.45 -19.61
C SER A 59 9.87 9.48 -19.97
N ASP A 60 9.56 8.40 -20.69
CA ASP A 60 10.54 7.46 -21.24
C ASP A 60 11.04 7.92 -22.62
N GLU A 61 12.35 8.07 -22.79
CA GLU A 61 12.94 8.56 -24.04
C GLU A 61 12.65 7.64 -25.24
N THR A 62 12.55 6.33 -25.01
CA THR A 62 12.30 5.33 -26.05
C THR A 62 10.83 5.34 -26.48
N LEU A 63 9.90 5.40 -25.53
CA LEU A 63 8.47 5.50 -25.77
C LEU A 63 8.10 6.84 -26.39
N ARG A 64 8.69 7.94 -25.90
CA ARG A 64 8.53 9.28 -26.48
C ARG A 64 9.01 9.32 -27.92
N ALA A 65 10.17 8.74 -28.23
CA ALA A 65 10.67 8.68 -29.60
C ALA A 65 9.79 7.84 -30.54
N LYS A 66 9.18 6.76 -30.03
CA LYS A 66 8.17 5.98 -30.78
C LYS A 66 6.90 6.78 -31.01
N TYR A 67 6.39 7.44 -29.96
CA TYR A 67 5.21 8.29 -30.03
C TYR A 67 5.40 9.44 -31.03
N ASP A 68 6.55 10.14 -30.95
CA ASP A 68 6.88 11.23 -31.86
C ASP A 68 6.91 10.79 -33.33
N LYS A 69 7.23 9.52 -33.58
CA LYS A 69 7.40 8.94 -34.92
C LYS A 69 6.13 8.27 -35.47
N TYR A 70 5.30 7.67 -34.61
CA TYR A 70 4.19 6.80 -35.03
C TYR A 70 2.82 7.21 -34.46
N GLY A 71 2.76 8.11 -33.48
CA GLY A 71 1.55 8.55 -32.82
C GLY A 71 0.99 7.54 -31.81
N LYS A 72 -0.16 7.90 -31.20
CA LYS A 72 -0.74 7.21 -30.04
C LYS A 72 -0.99 5.70 -30.22
N GLN A 73 -1.32 5.23 -31.43
CA GLN A 73 -1.69 3.83 -31.68
C GLN A 73 -0.56 2.79 -31.50
N GLU A 74 0.71 3.21 -31.54
CA GLU A 74 1.88 2.30 -31.52
C GLU A 74 2.80 2.53 -30.30
N SER A 75 2.41 3.43 -29.38
CA SER A 75 3.23 3.86 -28.24
C SER A 75 2.67 3.51 -26.86
N ILE A 76 1.48 2.90 -26.80
CA ILE A 76 0.80 2.54 -25.54
C ILE A 76 1.23 1.12 -25.13
N PRO A 77 1.82 0.91 -23.94
CA PRO A 77 1.91 -0.41 -23.33
C PRO A 77 0.49 -1.00 -23.17
N GLN A 78 0.27 -2.27 -23.53
CA GLN A 78 -1.07 -2.86 -23.59
C GLN A 78 -1.81 -2.92 -22.24
N GLU A 79 -1.11 -2.72 -21.12
CA GLU A 79 -1.65 -2.67 -19.76
C GLU A 79 -1.22 -1.35 -19.10
N GLY A 80 -2.12 -0.76 -18.29
CA GLY A 80 -1.91 0.52 -17.60
C GLY A 80 -0.84 0.46 -16.51
N PHE A 81 -0.90 1.36 -15.52
CA PHE A 81 0.01 1.31 -14.36
C PHE A 81 -0.25 0.04 -13.54
N GLU A 82 0.50 -1.04 -13.79
CA GLU A 82 0.31 -2.34 -13.12
C GLU A 82 1.03 -2.45 -11.77
N ASP A 83 2.10 -1.69 -11.55
CA ASP A 83 2.95 -1.83 -10.35
C ASP A 83 2.81 -0.62 -9.38
N PRO A 84 2.20 -0.82 -8.19
CA PRO A 84 2.18 0.17 -7.12
C PRO A 84 3.57 0.69 -6.71
N ALA A 85 4.63 -0.10 -6.89
CA ALA A 85 6.00 0.31 -6.59
C ALA A 85 6.60 1.23 -7.66
N GLU A 86 6.25 1.07 -8.94
CA GLU A 86 6.58 2.03 -9.99
C GLU A 86 5.82 3.34 -9.78
N PHE A 87 4.53 3.25 -9.43
CA PHE A 87 3.72 4.43 -9.13
C PHE A 87 4.32 5.19 -7.95
N PHE A 88 4.73 4.48 -6.90
CA PHE A 88 5.44 5.06 -5.77
C PHE A 88 6.77 5.69 -6.17
N SER A 89 7.64 4.99 -6.90
CA SER A 89 8.92 5.53 -7.36
C SER A 89 8.75 6.81 -8.17
N MET A 90 7.68 6.87 -8.97
CA MET A 90 7.32 8.04 -9.74
C MET A 90 6.88 9.22 -8.86
N ILE A 91 6.05 8.93 -7.89
CA ILE A 91 5.45 9.90 -6.99
C ILE A 91 6.48 10.53 -6.05
N PHE A 92 7.40 9.74 -5.51
CA PHE A 92 8.37 10.19 -4.50
C PHE A 92 9.69 10.72 -5.09
N GLY A 93 9.84 10.72 -6.42
CA GLY A 93 10.93 11.43 -7.09
C GLY A 93 12.33 10.83 -6.83
N GLY A 94 12.42 9.50 -6.68
CA GLY A 94 13.67 8.81 -6.35
C GLY A 94 14.78 8.95 -7.41
N GLU A 95 14.41 9.06 -8.69
CA GLU A 95 15.38 9.08 -9.81
C GLU A 95 16.36 10.24 -9.76
N ALA A 96 15.90 11.46 -9.43
CA ALA A 96 16.76 12.64 -9.37
C ALA A 96 17.81 12.49 -8.26
N PHE A 97 17.48 11.75 -7.20
CA PHE A 97 18.37 11.44 -6.09
C PHE A 97 19.16 10.15 -6.29
N LYS A 98 19.03 9.43 -7.40
CA LYS A 98 19.67 8.12 -7.63
C LYS A 98 21.18 8.14 -7.35
N ASP A 99 21.87 9.22 -7.71
CA ASP A 99 23.31 9.37 -7.45
C ASP A 99 23.69 9.62 -5.98
N TRP A 100 22.72 9.99 -5.14
CA TRP A 100 22.89 10.28 -3.72
C TRP A 100 22.43 9.14 -2.81
N ILE A 101 21.31 8.51 -3.14
CA ILE A 101 20.61 7.54 -2.27
C ILE A 101 20.40 6.17 -2.93
N GLY A 102 20.65 6.03 -4.23
CA GLY A 102 20.29 4.83 -5.00
C GLY A 102 18.82 4.84 -5.43
N GLU A 103 18.36 3.71 -5.94
CA GLU A 103 16.93 3.47 -6.19
C GLU A 103 16.27 3.01 -4.89
N LEU A 104 15.04 3.48 -4.66
CA LEU A 104 14.24 3.05 -3.51
C LEU A 104 13.62 1.69 -3.83
N SER A 105 14.02 0.64 -3.12
CA SER A 105 13.54 -0.72 -3.38
C SER A 105 12.69 -1.29 -2.25
N LEU A 106 12.59 -0.63 -1.09
CA LEU A 106 11.91 -1.22 0.07
C LEU A 106 10.45 -1.62 -0.22
N LEU A 107 9.70 -0.80 -0.96
CA LEU A 107 8.28 -1.11 -1.23
C LEU A 107 8.12 -2.31 -2.18
N SER A 108 8.87 -2.34 -3.28
CA SER A 108 8.85 -3.47 -4.22
C SER A 108 9.34 -4.76 -3.56
N GLU A 109 10.37 -4.67 -2.71
CA GLU A 109 10.86 -5.79 -1.92
C GLU A 109 9.83 -6.33 -0.95
N LEU A 110 9.08 -5.46 -0.27
CA LEU A 110 8.02 -5.86 0.65
C LEU A 110 6.83 -6.49 -0.08
N SER A 111 6.40 -5.93 -1.22
CA SER A 111 5.32 -6.52 -2.04
C SER A 111 5.69 -7.93 -2.48
N LYS A 112 6.86 -8.07 -3.11
CA LYS A 112 7.32 -9.35 -3.62
C LYS A 112 7.58 -10.36 -2.49
N SER A 113 8.07 -9.90 -1.34
CA SER A 113 8.18 -10.76 -0.14
C SER A 113 6.82 -11.24 0.36
N ALA A 114 5.81 -10.38 0.37
CA ALA A 114 4.46 -10.73 0.80
C ALA A 114 3.82 -11.76 -0.14
N GLU A 115 3.98 -11.57 -1.46
CA GLU A 115 3.56 -12.53 -2.49
C GLU A 115 4.23 -13.90 -2.32
N LEU A 116 5.57 -13.93 -2.18
CA LEU A 116 6.34 -15.15 -1.99
C LEU A 116 6.01 -15.88 -0.68
N SER A 117 5.69 -15.12 0.38
CA SER A 117 5.28 -15.68 1.68
C SER A 117 3.87 -16.32 1.65
N GLY A 118 3.08 -16.03 0.62
CA GLY A 118 1.70 -16.52 0.46
C GLY A 118 0.67 -15.85 1.38
N TYR A 119 0.96 -14.63 1.87
CA TYR A 119 0.04 -13.88 2.73
C TYR A 119 -1.25 -13.46 1.98
N SER A 120 -1.21 -13.40 0.65
CA SER A 120 -2.35 -13.09 -0.23
C SER A 120 -3.29 -14.28 -0.47
N ASP A 121 -2.82 -15.51 -0.24
CA ASP A 121 -3.49 -16.74 -0.69
C ASP A 121 -4.55 -17.27 0.30
N ASP A 122 -4.59 -16.72 1.52
CA ASP A 122 -5.55 -17.08 2.57
C ASP A 122 -6.85 -16.24 2.53
N ALA A 123 -6.87 -15.13 1.78
CA ALA A 123 -8.07 -14.31 1.59
C ALA A 123 -9.05 -14.93 0.58
N ASP A 124 -8.55 -15.59 -0.46
CA ASP A 124 -9.39 -16.22 -1.50
C ASP A 124 -9.88 -17.63 -1.14
N LYS A 125 -9.19 -18.36 -0.24
CA LYS A 125 -9.57 -19.74 0.12
C LYS A 125 -10.83 -19.88 0.99
N LYS A 126 -11.45 -18.77 1.42
CA LYS A 126 -12.78 -18.81 2.07
C LYS A 126 -13.96 -18.85 1.09
N LYS A 127 -13.74 -18.74 -0.24
CA LYS A 127 -14.82 -18.82 -1.23
C LYS A 127 -15.16 -20.23 -1.73
N ASP A 128 -14.32 -21.25 -1.53
CA ASP A 128 -14.51 -22.57 -2.17
C ASP A 128 -14.67 -23.80 -1.25
N THR A 129 -15.12 -23.61 -0.01
CA THR A 129 -15.52 -24.76 0.84
C THR A 129 -16.87 -24.54 1.51
N LYS A 130 -17.93 -24.52 0.70
CA LYS A 130 -19.29 -24.73 1.19
C LYS A 130 -20.19 -25.47 0.20
N THR A 131 -19.75 -26.65 -0.24
CA THR A 131 -20.65 -27.68 -0.77
C THR A 131 -20.04 -29.06 -0.55
N ALA A 132 -20.40 -29.70 0.58
CA ALA A 132 -20.75 -31.12 0.70
C ALA A 132 -20.53 -31.64 2.14
N GLY A 133 -21.62 -32.06 2.78
CA GLY A 133 -21.64 -33.31 3.56
C GLY A 133 -21.18 -33.28 5.03
N THR A 134 -22.18 -33.12 5.90
CA THR A 134 -22.34 -33.75 7.24
C THR A 134 -21.40 -34.91 7.63
N GLY A 135 -20.85 -34.83 8.84
CA GLY A 135 -20.30 -35.98 9.57
C GLY A 135 -19.51 -35.57 10.82
N SER A 136 -20.08 -35.84 11.99
CA SER A 136 -19.53 -35.71 13.36
C SER A 136 -18.08 -36.18 13.55
N ASP A 137 -17.27 -35.48 14.34
CA ASP A 137 -17.02 -35.85 15.75
C ASP A 137 -16.17 -34.79 16.49
N GLU A 138 -16.43 -34.64 17.79
CA GLU A 138 -15.77 -33.72 18.72
C GLU A 138 -14.31 -34.12 19.01
N SER A 139 -13.42 -33.16 19.31
CA SER A 139 -12.87 -32.99 20.68
C SER A 139 -11.73 -31.95 20.81
N LYS A 140 -12.01 -30.96 21.66
CA LYS A 140 -11.23 -30.40 22.79
C LYS A 140 -9.80 -29.84 22.62
N GLU A 141 -9.73 -28.54 22.94
CA GLU A 141 -8.85 -27.87 23.92
C GLU A 141 -7.37 -28.30 24.01
N SER A 142 -6.45 -27.34 23.89
CA SER A 142 -6.02 -26.60 25.08
C SER A 142 -5.03 -25.47 24.78
N ASN A 143 -5.18 -24.46 25.61
CA ASN A 143 -4.49 -23.19 25.71
C ASN A 143 -3.36 -23.36 26.73
N GLU A 144 -2.10 -23.04 26.42
CA GLU A 144 -1.22 -22.53 27.49
C GLU A 144 -0.05 -21.66 26.98
N SER A 145 -0.05 -20.43 27.46
CA SER A 145 1.05 -19.49 27.44
C SER A 145 1.93 -19.67 28.68
N LYS A 146 3.26 -19.79 28.57
CA LYS A 146 4.20 -19.13 29.52
C LYS A 146 5.69 -19.23 29.16
N LYS A 147 6.24 -18.07 28.79
CA LYS A 147 7.26 -17.29 29.53
C LYS A 147 8.52 -18.01 30.08
N GLN A 148 9.65 -17.66 29.45
CA GLN A 148 10.97 -17.29 30.00
C GLN A 148 11.40 -17.82 31.37
N LYS A 149 12.60 -18.40 31.41
CA LYS A 149 13.60 -18.06 32.43
C LYS A 149 15.02 -18.13 31.90
N LEU A 150 15.73 -17.01 32.11
CA LEU A 150 17.16 -16.79 31.93
C LEU A 150 17.89 -17.33 33.17
N ASP A 151 18.99 -18.05 33.00
CA ASP A 151 20.17 -17.80 33.84
C ASP A 151 21.47 -18.29 33.18
N THR A 152 22.52 -17.61 33.61
CA THR A 152 23.87 -17.43 33.10
C THR A 152 24.85 -18.48 33.65
N THR A 153 25.93 -18.81 32.91
CA THR A 153 27.35 -18.61 33.32
C THR A 153 28.33 -19.38 32.42
N GLU A 154 29.56 -18.88 32.44
CA GLU A 154 30.71 -19.08 31.56
C GLU A 154 31.34 -20.50 31.55
N ASN A 155 32.03 -20.84 30.45
CA ASN A 155 33.50 -20.90 30.35
C ASN A 155 34.03 -22.10 29.54
N GLY A 156 35.02 -21.86 28.66
CA GLY A 156 36.19 -22.74 28.50
C GLY A 156 36.19 -23.87 27.46
N HIS A 157 36.92 -23.61 26.37
CA HIS A 157 37.94 -24.47 25.74
C HIS A 157 37.58 -25.73 24.89
N LYS A 158 38.05 -25.65 23.63
CA LYS A 158 38.63 -26.67 22.73
C LYS A 158 38.61 -28.14 23.18
N SER A 159 38.13 -29.04 22.31
CA SER A 159 38.93 -30.15 21.77
C SER A 159 38.18 -30.92 20.69
N SER A 160 38.88 -31.18 19.59
CA SER A 160 38.61 -32.20 18.58
C SER A 160 38.36 -33.59 19.17
N THR A 161 37.31 -34.28 18.74
CA THR A 161 37.30 -35.75 18.62
C THR A 161 36.17 -36.16 17.67
N GLU A 162 36.49 -36.64 16.48
CA GLU A 162 35.59 -37.56 15.78
C GLU A 162 35.33 -38.78 16.68
N PRO A 163 34.13 -39.35 16.65
CA PRO A 163 34.14 -40.77 16.31
C PRO A 163 32.99 -41.18 15.38
N ARG A 164 33.40 -41.77 14.26
CA ARG A 164 33.13 -43.18 13.95
C ARG A 164 31.66 -43.58 13.77
N LEU A 165 31.30 -43.61 12.50
CA LEU A 165 30.43 -44.59 11.81
C LEU A 165 29.97 -45.77 12.69
N LEU A 166 28.67 -45.81 12.98
CA LEU A 166 27.90 -47.04 13.09
C LEU A 166 26.67 -46.92 12.21
N ALA A 167 26.73 -47.59 11.07
CA ALA A 167 25.58 -47.95 10.29
C ALA A 167 24.79 -49.01 11.06
N ASN A 168 23.56 -48.69 11.42
CA ASN A 168 22.49 -49.67 11.54
C ASN A 168 21.28 -49.05 10.86
N GLY A 169 20.93 -49.65 9.71
CA GLY A 169 19.74 -49.30 8.97
C GLY A 169 18.51 -49.80 9.70
N GLU A 170 17.64 -48.87 10.07
CA GLU A 170 16.21 -49.13 10.15
C GLU A 170 15.55 -48.27 9.08
N ASN A 171 15.15 -48.95 8.00
CA ASN A 171 14.27 -48.40 6.98
C ASN A 171 12.97 -47.96 7.67
N THR A 172 12.85 -46.66 7.92
CA THR A 172 11.55 -46.03 8.13
C THR A 172 11.04 -45.63 6.74
N PRO A 173 9.86 -46.08 6.29
CA PRO A 173 9.33 -45.68 4.99
C PRO A 173 9.19 -44.16 4.98
N GLY A 174 9.75 -43.53 3.95
CA GLY A 174 9.87 -42.10 3.84
C GLY A 174 8.53 -41.41 4.10
N ASN A 175 8.54 -40.48 5.05
CA ASN A 175 7.49 -39.49 5.17
C ASN A 175 7.52 -38.68 3.86
N GLN A 176 6.69 -39.08 2.89
CA GLN A 176 6.45 -38.25 1.72
C GLN A 176 5.79 -36.98 2.27
N LEU A 177 6.51 -35.86 2.18
CA LEU A 177 5.93 -34.54 2.42
C LEU A 177 4.62 -34.48 1.65
N THR A 178 3.54 -34.12 2.33
CA THR A 178 2.28 -33.83 1.65
C THR A 178 2.53 -32.75 0.59
N GLU A 179 1.76 -32.74 -0.50
CA GLU A 179 1.94 -31.75 -1.57
C GLU A 179 2.00 -30.31 -1.02
N LYS A 180 1.20 -30.04 0.01
CA LYS A 180 1.18 -28.77 0.76
C LYS A 180 2.48 -28.46 1.49
N GLU A 181 3.09 -29.42 2.17
CA GLU A 181 4.38 -29.24 2.86
C GLU A 181 5.53 -29.07 1.86
N LEU A 182 5.45 -29.72 0.69
CA LEU A 182 6.44 -29.56 -0.38
C LEU A 182 6.34 -28.17 -1.03
N GLU A 183 5.11 -27.67 -1.25
CA GLU A 183 4.86 -26.30 -1.75
C GLU A 183 5.31 -25.23 -0.75
N GLU A 184 5.03 -25.41 0.54
CA GLU A 184 5.46 -24.48 1.58
C GLU A 184 6.99 -24.44 1.69
N LYS A 185 7.66 -25.59 1.58
CA LYS A 185 9.11 -25.66 1.54
C LYS A 185 9.70 -24.94 0.32
N LYS A 186 9.11 -25.12 -0.87
CA LYS A 186 9.53 -24.43 -2.09
C LYS A 186 9.36 -22.90 -1.96
N ARG A 187 8.21 -22.43 -1.48
CA ARG A 187 7.96 -21.00 -1.23
C ARG A 187 8.98 -20.40 -0.27
N LYS A 188 9.31 -21.11 0.81
CA LYS A 188 10.34 -20.68 1.76
C LYS A 188 11.74 -20.61 1.14
N GLU A 189 12.12 -21.60 0.33
CA GLU A 189 13.41 -21.59 -0.39
C GLU A 189 13.48 -20.47 -1.44
N GLU A 190 12.37 -20.15 -2.10
CA GLU A 190 12.26 -19.02 -3.02
C GLU A 190 12.35 -17.66 -2.31
N LEU A 191 11.67 -17.51 -1.18
CA LEU A 191 11.75 -16.33 -0.33
C LEU A 191 13.19 -16.09 0.17
N GLU A 192 13.88 -17.14 0.65
CA GLU A 192 15.26 -17.02 1.11
C GLU A 192 16.22 -16.60 -0.03
N LYS A 193 16.05 -17.14 -1.24
CA LYS A 193 16.82 -16.71 -2.42
C LYS A 193 16.54 -15.25 -2.77
N PHE A 194 15.28 -14.84 -2.72
CA PHE A 194 14.88 -13.47 -3.00
C PHE A 194 15.47 -12.48 -1.98
N GLU A 195 15.41 -12.80 -0.68
CA GLU A 195 16.01 -12.00 0.38
C GLU A 195 17.53 -11.85 0.20
N GLU A 196 18.23 -12.93 -0.16
CA GLU A 196 19.67 -12.89 -0.42
C GLU A 196 20.00 -12.06 -1.67
N GLU A 197 19.22 -12.19 -2.76
CA GLU A 197 19.38 -11.35 -3.96
C GLU A 197 19.22 -9.86 -3.62
N CYS A 198 18.21 -9.50 -2.83
CA CYS A 198 18.00 -8.13 -2.36
C CYS A 198 19.17 -7.64 -1.51
N ARG A 199 19.70 -8.50 -0.63
CA ARG A 199 20.87 -8.19 0.20
C ARG A 199 22.11 -7.91 -0.64
N VAL A 200 22.35 -8.72 -1.68
CA VAL A 200 23.46 -8.53 -2.62
C VAL A 200 23.30 -7.21 -3.40
N LYS A 201 22.12 -6.95 -3.97
CA LYS A 201 21.83 -5.69 -4.68
C LYS A 201 22.10 -4.47 -3.80
N LYS A 202 21.64 -4.47 -2.55
CA LYS A 202 21.90 -3.38 -1.59
C LYS A 202 23.39 -3.15 -1.33
N ILE A 203 24.19 -4.21 -1.29
CA ILE A 203 25.66 -4.11 -1.14
C ILE A 203 26.28 -3.50 -2.40
N GLU A 204 25.87 -3.94 -3.58
CA GLU A 204 26.35 -3.41 -4.87
C GLU A 204 26.02 -1.92 -5.02
N THR A 205 24.75 -1.54 -4.81
CA THR A 205 24.30 -0.14 -4.82
C THR A 205 25.11 0.71 -3.84
N ARG A 206 25.31 0.22 -2.61
CA ARG A 206 26.14 0.93 -1.61
C ARG A 206 27.56 1.17 -2.11
N ASN A 207 28.18 0.17 -2.74
CA ASN A 207 29.54 0.29 -3.27
C ASN A 207 29.61 1.26 -4.45
N GLU A 208 28.62 1.24 -5.35
CA GLU A 208 28.52 2.20 -6.45
C GLU A 208 28.36 3.63 -5.94
N LEU A 209 27.44 3.86 -5.01
CA LEU A 209 27.23 5.16 -4.37
C LEU A 209 28.48 5.64 -3.64
N SER A 210 29.22 4.75 -2.99
CA SER A 210 30.50 5.08 -2.35
C SER A 210 31.51 5.61 -3.37
N LYS A 211 31.61 4.97 -4.55
CA LYS A 211 32.48 5.45 -5.65
C LYS A 211 32.02 6.80 -6.18
N LYS A 212 30.72 6.97 -6.46
CA LYS A 212 30.14 8.24 -6.92
C LYS A 212 30.40 9.37 -5.93
N LEU A 213 30.20 9.12 -4.63
CA LEU A 213 30.46 10.09 -3.60
C LEU A 213 31.94 10.43 -3.51
N ILE A 214 32.85 9.45 -3.55
CA ILE A 214 34.30 9.71 -3.60
C ILE A 214 34.65 10.63 -4.78
N ASN A 215 34.10 10.37 -5.97
CA ASN A 215 34.32 11.21 -7.15
C ASN A 215 33.78 12.64 -6.98
N LYS A 216 32.65 12.81 -6.28
CA LYS A 216 32.16 14.16 -5.93
C LYS A 216 33.08 14.85 -4.91
N LEU A 217 33.59 14.12 -3.93
CA LEU A 217 34.49 14.66 -2.90
C LEU A 217 35.88 14.98 -3.47
N SER A 218 36.34 14.29 -4.52
CA SER A 218 37.67 14.51 -5.11
C SER A 218 37.86 15.93 -5.65
N LEU A 219 36.77 16.55 -6.13
CA LEU A 219 36.71 17.98 -6.53
C LEU A 219 37.20 18.93 -5.43
N PHE A 220 37.10 18.52 -4.16
CA PHE A 220 37.62 19.26 -3.02
C PHE A 220 38.90 18.63 -2.46
N THR A 221 38.94 17.30 -2.29
CA THR A 221 40.05 16.64 -1.58
C THR A 221 41.36 16.61 -2.36
N GLU A 222 41.34 16.84 -3.68
CA GLU A 222 42.53 16.91 -4.53
C GLU A 222 43.08 18.35 -4.69
N THR A 223 42.57 19.30 -3.91
CA THR A 223 42.93 20.72 -3.95
C THR A 223 43.70 21.16 -2.70
N ASP A 224 44.09 22.43 -2.64
CA ASP A 224 44.68 23.03 -1.43
C ASP A 224 43.65 23.35 -0.34
N MET A 225 42.35 23.16 -0.61
CA MET A 225 41.23 23.33 0.32
C MET A 225 41.17 24.72 0.98
N LYS A 226 41.67 25.76 0.28
CA LYS A 226 41.55 27.15 0.72
C LYS A 226 40.12 27.69 0.56
N ASP A 227 39.88 28.87 1.14
CA ASP A 227 38.55 29.47 1.25
C ASP A 227 37.86 29.67 -0.12
N ASP A 228 38.61 30.02 -1.17
CA ASP A 228 38.12 30.16 -2.55
C ASP A 228 37.67 28.82 -3.16
N VAL A 229 38.40 27.74 -2.87
CA VAL A 229 38.02 26.38 -3.27
C VAL A 229 36.81 25.89 -2.48
N VAL A 230 36.75 26.19 -1.18
CA VAL A 230 35.57 25.88 -0.33
C VAL A 230 34.32 26.54 -0.91
N GLU A 231 34.38 27.83 -1.23
CA GLU A 231 33.26 28.58 -1.79
C GLU A 231 32.82 28.02 -3.16
N SER A 232 33.78 27.73 -4.04
CA SER A 232 33.51 27.14 -5.36
C SER A 232 32.86 25.76 -5.25
N PHE A 233 33.36 24.92 -4.34
CA PHE A 233 32.81 23.60 -4.06
C PHE A 233 31.39 23.69 -3.52
N GLN A 234 31.14 24.53 -2.51
CA GLN A 234 29.80 24.75 -1.95
C GLN A 234 28.83 25.29 -2.99
N THR A 235 29.28 26.20 -3.85
CA THR A 235 28.46 26.77 -4.94
C THR A 235 28.03 25.69 -5.93
N LYS A 236 28.95 24.80 -6.34
CA LYS A 236 28.62 23.67 -7.22
C LYS A 236 27.58 22.74 -6.60
N ILE A 237 27.77 22.37 -5.33
CA ILE A 237 26.83 21.52 -4.59
C ILE A 237 25.48 22.22 -4.41
N LYS A 238 25.48 23.55 -4.20
CA LYS A 238 24.26 24.35 -4.10
C LYS A 238 23.47 24.29 -5.39
N TYR A 239 24.07 24.48 -6.56
CA TYR A 239 23.36 24.38 -7.84
C TYR A 239 22.67 23.04 -8.04
N GLU A 240 23.33 21.93 -7.66
CA GLU A 240 22.71 20.61 -7.70
C GLU A 240 21.53 20.51 -6.71
N ALA A 241 21.71 21.01 -5.49
CA ALA A 241 20.68 21.02 -4.46
C ALA A 241 19.46 21.90 -4.81
N GLU A 242 19.64 23.02 -5.54
CA GLU A 242 18.56 23.87 -6.02
C GLU A 242 17.66 23.15 -7.04
N SER A 243 18.20 22.22 -7.82
CA SER A 243 17.40 21.35 -8.69
C SER A 243 16.68 20.29 -7.86
N LEU A 244 17.41 19.62 -6.97
CA LEU A 244 16.89 18.51 -6.15
C LEU A 244 15.81 18.95 -5.18
N LYS A 245 15.88 20.17 -4.64
CA LYS A 245 14.85 20.67 -3.72
C LYS A 245 13.50 20.81 -4.39
N MET A 246 13.40 20.83 -5.72
CA MET A 246 12.12 20.97 -6.42
C MET A 246 11.40 19.63 -6.63
N GLU A 247 12.04 18.51 -6.27
CA GLU A 247 11.40 17.19 -6.32
C GLU A 247 10.41 16.97 -5.16
N SER A 248 9.49 16.02 -5.34
CA SER A 248 8.62 15.54 -4.25
C SER A 248 9.47 15.15 -3.04
N PHE A 249 9.20 15.72 -1.86
CA PHE A 249 10.00 15.52 -0.64
C PHE A 249 11.50 15.86 -0.79
N GLY A 250 11.93 16.48 -1.90
CA GLY A 250 13.34 16.72 -2.18
C GLY A 250 14.02 17.55 -1.10
N LEU A 251 13.31 18.53 -0.52
CA LEU A 251 13.81 19.30 0.61
C LEU A 251 14.06 18.42 1.86
N GLU A 252 13.13 17.53 2.17
CA GLU A 252 13.26 16.60 3.31
C GLU A 252 14.39 15.58 3.09
N ILE A 253 14.56 15.09 1.86
CA ILE A 253 15.65 14.19 1.47
C ILE A 253 17.00 14.90 1.62
N LEU A 254 17.13 16.11 1.07
CA LEU A 254 18.35 16.93 1.20
C LEU A 254 18.69 17.16 2.68
N HIS A 255 17.72 17.59 3.49
CA HIS A 255 17.93 17.78 4.93
C HIS A 255 18.37 16.48 5.61
N THR A 256 17.74 15.35 5.27
CA THR A 256 18.09 14.03 5.81
C THR A 256 19.53 13.64 5.48
N ILE A 257 19.93 13.74 4.21
CA ILE A 257 21.32 13.47 3.77
C ILE A 257 22.28 14.42 4.49
N GLY A 258 21.97 15.71 4.51
CA GLY A 258 22.84 16.72 5.09
C GLY A 258 23.05 16.56 6.59
N HIS A 259 21.99 16.20 7.34
CA HIS A 259 22.09 15.86 8.75
C HIS A 259 22.98 14.62 8.99
N ILE A 260 22.85 13.58 8.15
CA ILE A 260 23.71 12.39 8.25
C ILE A 260 25.15 12.76 7.98
N TYR A 261 25.46 13.46 6.89
CA TYR A 261 26.81 13.87 6.54
C TYR A 261 27.46 14.71 7.63
N LYS A 262 26.74 15.69 8.19
CA LYS A 262 27.23 16.49 9.33
C LYS A 262 27.47 15.65 10.57
N THR A 263 26.62 14.67 10.84
CA THR A 263 26.75 13.78 12.00
C THR A 263 27.94 12.84 11.85
N LYS A 264 28.02 12.09 10.73
CA LYS A 264 29.09 11.13 10.47
C LYS A 264 30.46 11.81 10.37
N SER A 265 30.56 12.94 9.67
CA SER A 265 31.79 13.73 9.61
C SER A 265 32.22 14.23 10.99
N LYS A 266 31.30 14.76 11.80
CA LYS A 266 31.60 15.22 13.17
C LYS A 266 32.04 14.09 14.07
N ILE A 267 31.39 12.92 14.02
CA ILE A 267 31.78 11.73 14.80
C ILE A 267 33.18 11.30 14.39
N PHE A 268 33.43 11.15 13.08
CA PHE A 268 34.73 10.73 12.57
C PHE A 268 35.85 11.70 12.99
N LEU A 269 35.68 13.00 12.75
CA LEU A 269 36.67 14.02 13.11
C LEU A 269 36.93 14.08 14.62
N LYS A 270 35.89 13.90 15.45
CA LYS A 270 36.04 13.87 16.93
C LYS A 270 36.76 12.62 17.41
N ASN A 271 36.49 11.46 16.82
CA ASN A 271 37.14 10.20 17.17
C ASN A 271 38.65 10.23 16.87
N GLN A 272 39.10 11.06 15.94
CA GLN A 272 40.54 11.30 15.72
C GLN A 272 41.19 12.17 16.81
N THR A 273 40.41 12.99 17.51
CA THR A 273 40.93 13.96 18.50
C THR A 273 40.85 13.52 19.96
N PHE A 274 40.10 12.46 20.30
CA PHE A 274 39.88 12.08 21.70
C PHE A 274 39.95 10.56 21.90
N PHE A 275 40.83 10.15 22.81
CA PHE A 275 41.18 8.77 23.18
C PHE A 275 39.95 7.88 23.52
N GLY A 276 39.27 7.34 22.50
CA GLY A 276 38.37 6.18 22.53
C GLY A 276 37.02 6.31 23.27
N TRP A 277 36.91 7.12 24.33
CA TRP A 277 35.73 7.14 25.22
C TRP A 277 34.63 8.14 24.82
N GLY A 278 34.96 9.14 24.00
CA GLY A 278 33.99 10.16 23.53
C GLY A 278 33.11 9.69 22.36
N GLY A 279 33.57 8.72 21.57
CA GLY A 279 32.86 8.20 20.41
C GLY A 279 31.71 7.26 20.76
N PHE A 280 31.86 6.48 21.83
CA PHE A 280 30.85 5.54 22.31
C PHE A 280 29.53 6.25 22.70
N TRP A 281 29.64 7.39 23.40
CA TRP A 281 28.48 8.17 23.84
C TRP A 281 27.72 8.83 22.69
N TRP A 282 28.43 9.25 21.62
CA TRP A 282 27.80 9.78 20.41
C TRP A 282 27.20 8.68 19.53
N SER A 283 27.85 7.52 19.41
CA SER A 283 27.34 6.36 18.69
C SER A 283 26.04 5.81 19.33
N MET A 284 25.94 5.82 20.66
CA MET A 284 24.73 5.39 21.37
C MET A 284 23.53 6.33 21.13
N LYS A 285 23.75 7.65 21.03
CA LYS A 285 22.69 8.61 20.69
C LYS A 285 22.16 8.43 19.26
N GLU A 286 23.02 8.08 18.32
CA GLU A 286 22.63 7.78 16.93
C GLU A 286 21.77 6.52 16.85
N LYS A 287 22.15 5.45 17.57
CA LYS A 287 21.37 4.21 17.64
C LYS A 287 19.96 4.45 18.22
N GLY A 288 19.81 5.35 19.19
CA GLY A 288 18.50 5.73 19.72
C GLY A 288 17.58 6.43 18.71
N GLY A 289 18.15 7.21 17.79
CA GLY A 289 17.40 7.82 16.68
C GLY A 289 16.89 6.80 15.68
N VAL A 290 17.73 5.83 15.31
CA VAL A 290 17.36 4.73 14.40
C VAL A 290 16.21 3.89 14.99
N VAL A 291 16.26 3.54 16.28
CA VAL A 291 15.18 2.77 16.93
C VAL A 291 13.85 3.53 16.89
N LYS A 292 13.86 4.85 17.10
CA LYS A 292 12.65 5.68 17.01
C LYS A 292 12.09 5.71 15.59
N ASP A 293 12.95 5.84 14.59
CA ASP A 293 12.53 5.88 13.19
C ASP A 293 12.02 4.50 12.73
N THR A 294 12.64 3.38 13.14
CA THR A 294 12.11 2.03 12.95
C THR A 294 10.73 1.86 13.58
N PHE A 295 10.54 2.32 14.82
CA PHE A 295 9.22 2.25 15.47
C PHE A 295 8.15 3.04 14.71
N LYS A 296 8.50 4.22 14.16
CA LYS A 296 7.58 5.01 13.33
C LYS A 296 7.22 4.29 12.03
N THR A 297 8.20 3.73 11.33
CA THR A 297 7.95 2.99 10.08
C THR A 297 7.05 1.79 10.32
N VAL A 298 7.31 1.01 11.37
CA VAL A 298 6.47 -0.14 11.75
C VAL A 298 5.07 0.31 12.16
N SER A 299 4.95 1.37 12.96
CA SER A 299 3.64 1.90 13.37
C SER A 299 2.82 2.40 12.18
N ALA A 300 3.45 3.08 11.22
CA ALA A 300 2.76 3.57 10.03
C ALA A 300 2.30 2.41 9.13
N ALA A 301 3.11 1.36 8.98
CA ALA A 301 2.73 0.16 8.26
C ALA A 301 1.54 -0.58 8.92
N LEU A 302 1.55 -0.73 10.25
CA LEU A 302 0.44 -1.33 10.99
C LEU A 302 -0.84 -0.51 10.87
N ASP A 303 -0.75 0.82 10.93
CA ASP A 303 -1.91 1.70 10.73
C ASP A 303 -2.48 1.55 9.32
N ALA A 304 -1.62 1.46 8.28
CA ALA A 304 -2.04 1.23 6.91
C ALA A 304 -2.71 -0.14 6.74
N GLN A 305 -2.10 -1.21 7.28
CA GLN A 305 -2.65 -2.56 7.23
C GLN A 305 -4.03 -2.64 7.89
N ARG A 306 -4.17 -2.09 9.10
CA ARG A 306 -5.46 -2.04 9.79
C ARG A 306 -6.52 -1.30 8.97
N THR A 307 -6.13 -0.20 8.34
CA THR A 307 -7.04 0.58 7.49
C THR A 307 -7.47 -0.22 6.26
N MET A 308 -6.56 -1.02 5.70
CA MET A 308 -6.84 -1.91 4.57
C MET A 308 -7.82 -3.02 4.97
N GLU A 309 -7.62 -3.63 6.15
CA GLU A 309 -8.55 -4.62 6.72
C GLU A 309 -9.95 -4.01 6.94
N GLU A 310 -10.03 -2.79 7.47
CA GLU A 310 -11.30 -2.05 7.64
C GLU A 310 -11.99 -1.79 6.29
N TYR A 311 -11.26 -1.39 5.25
CA TYR A 311 -11.80 -1.17 3.89
C TYR A 311 -12.28 -2.48 3.24
N THR A 312 -11.49 -3.56 3.31
CA THR A 312 -11.87 -4.88 2.80
C THR A 312 -13.13 -5.40 3.49
N GLN A 313 -13.26 -5.17 4.79
CA GLN A 313 -14.47 -5.52 5.53
C GLN A 313 -15.69 -4.74 5.02
N MET A 314 -15.56 -3.43 4.78
CA MET A 314 -16.64 -2.62 4.20
C MET A 314 -17.07 -3.11 2.81
N GLN A 315 -16.12 -3.54 1.98
CA GLN A 315 -16.43 -4.15 0.68
C GLN A 315 -17.17 -5.49 0.82
N GLN A 316 -16.72 -6.35 1.73
CA GLN A 316 -17.39 -7.64 2.03
C GLN A 316 -18.80 -7.45 2.58
N ASP A 317 -19.00 -6.45 3.44
CA ASP A 317 -20.31 -6.09 3.97
C ASP A 317 -21.25 -5.68 2.80
N ASN A 318 -20.77 -4.88 1.87
CA ASN A 318 -21.54 -4.50 0.68
C ASN A 318 -21.79 -5.67 -0.28
N GLU A 319 -20.82 -6.57 -0.47
CA GLU A 319 -20.99 -7.80 -1.26
C GLU A 319 -22.07 -8.71 -0.64
N TYR A 320 -22.13 -8.79 0.70
CA TYR A 320 -23.19 -9.52 1.41
C TYR A 320 -24.58 -8.95 1.09
N HIS A 321 -24.74 -7.62 1.16
CA HIS A 321 -26.01 -6.97 0.82
C HIS A 321 -26.38 -7.17 -0.65
N ALA A 322 -25.42 -7.08 -1.56
CA ALA A 322 -25.66 -7.34 -2.99
C ALA A 322 -26.14 -8.78 -3.25
N LYS A 323 -25.55 -9.77 -2.57
CA LYS A 323 -25.99 -11.17 -2.66
C LYS A 323 -27.39 -11.38 -2.10
N LYS A 324 -27.67 -10.81 -0.92
CA LYS A 324 -29.00 -10.89 -0.29
C LYS A 324 -30.09 -10.25 -1.17
N GLU A 325 -29.80 -9.09 -1.76
CA GLU A 325 -30.70 -8.42 -2.70
C GLU A 325 -30.96 -9.27 -3.95
N ALA A 326 -29.92 -9.92 -4.50
CA ALA A 326 -30.07 -10.83 -5.63
C ALA A 326 -30.90 -12.09 -5.30
N GLU A 327 -30.68 -12.70 -4.13
CA GLU A 327 -31.47 -13.83 -3.64
C GLU A 327 -32.94 -13.44 -3.41
N GLU A 328 -33.21 -12.26 -2.85
CA GLU A 328 -34.57 -11.74 -2.67
C GLU A 328 -35.27 -11.45 -4.01
N GLU A 329 -34.55 -10.92 -5.00
CA GLU A 329 -35.10 -10.74 -6.35
C GLU A 329 -35.42 -12.07 -7.03
N GLU A 330 -34.54 -13.07 -6.90
CA GLU A 330 -34.77 -14.39 -7.46
C GLU A 330 -35.97 -15.07 -6.81
N ALA A 331 -36.09 -14.99 -5.48
CA ALA A 331 -37.24 -15.50 -4.74
C ALA A 331 -38.56 -14.81 -5.17
N LYS A 332 -38.54 -13.49 -5.39
CA LYS A 332 -39.70 -12.75 -5.91
C LYS A 332 -40.08 -13.18 -7.33
N LYS A 333 -39.10 -13.44 -8.20
CA LYS A 333 -39.34 -13.95 -9.56
C LYS A 333 -39.98 -15.34 -9.51
N GLN A 334 -39.42 -16.26 -8.70
CA GLN A 334 -39.96 -17.60 -8.53
C GLN A 334 -41.40 -17.57 -7.97
N ALA A 335 -41.67 -16.74 -6.96
CA ALA A 335 -43.01 -16.57 -6.40
C ALA A 335 -44.02 -16.02 -7.43
N ASN A 336 -43.62 -15.03 -8.25
CA ASN A 336 -44.48 -14.50 -9.31
C ASN A 336 -44.75 -15.53 -10.42
N GLU A 337 -43.77 -16.37 -10.77
CA GLU A 337 -43.96 -17.48 -11.71
C GLU A 337 -44.94 -18.52 -11.17
N GLU A 338 -44.84 -18.88 -9.89
CA GLU A 338 -45.79 -19.78 -9.23
C GLU A 338 -47.20 -19.21 -9.19
N VAL A 339 -47.36 -17.92 -8.83
CA VAL A 339 -48.65 -17.23 -8.86
C VAL A 339 -49.26 -17.25 -10.26
N SER A 340 -48.47 -16.94 -11.30
CA SER A 340 -48.96 -16.98 -12.69
C SER A 340 -49.39 -18.38 -13.13
N LYS A 341 -48.72 -19.42 -12.64
CA LYS A 341 -49.10 -20.82 -12.93
C LYS A 341 -50.42 -21.19 -12.24
N LEU A 342 -50.57 -20.83 -10.96
CA LEU A 342 -51.80 -21.06 -10.20
C LEU A 342 -52.99 -20.28 -10.78
N GLU A 343 -52.77 -19.06 -11.28
CA GLU A 343 -53.81 -18.28 -11.96
C GLU A 343 -54.30 -18.97 -13.24
N LYS A 344 -53.39 -19.54 -14.04
CA LYS A 344 -53.76 -20.31 -15.24
C LYS A 344 -54.54 -21.57 -14.89
N GLU A 345 -54.09 -22.33 -13.89
CA GLU A 345 -54.80 -23.52 -13.41
C GLU A 345 -56.20 -23.16 -12.87
N LEU A 346 -56.32 -22.05 -12.14
CA LEU A 346 -57.61 -21.55 -11.66
C LEU A 346 -58.55 -21.13 -12.81
N GLU A 347 -58.01 -20.54 -13.88
CA GLU A 347 -58.79 -20.15 -15.06
C GLU A 347 -59.26 -21.37 -15.87
N GLU A 348 -58.43 -22.41 -15.98
CA GLU A 348 -58.82 -23.70 -16.58
C GLU A 348 -59.92 -24.39 -15.77
N VAL A 349 -59.77 -24.48 -14.45
CA VAL A 349 -60.79 -25.05 -13.56
C VAL A 349 -62.11 -24.26 -13.64
N LYS A 350 -62.06 -22.93 -13.74
CA LYS A 350 -63.25 -22.09 -13.94
C LYS A 350 -63.92 -22.35 -15.30
N LYS A 351 -63.14 -22.54 -16.37
CA LYS A 351 -63.66 -22.90 -17.70
C LYS A 351 -64.32 -24.28 -17.67
N GLU A 352 -63.72 -25.26 -17.00
CA GLU A 352 -64.31 -26.60 -16.81
C GLU A 352 -65.61 -26.55 -16.01
N GLN A 353 -65.67 -25.78 -14.92
CA GLN A 353 -66.89 -25.59 -14.13
C GLN A 353 -68.00 -24.85 -14.91
N GLN A 354 -67.66 -23.89 -15.78
CA GLN A 354 -68.64 -23.23 -16.67
C GLN A 354 -69.17 -24.16 -17.76
N GLN A 355 -68.32 -25.05 -18.29
CA GLN A 355 -68.75 -26.08 -19.22
C GLN A 355 -69.67 -27.12 -18.56
N GLN A 356 -69.42 -27.47 -17.28
CA GLN A 356 -70.33 -28.33 -16.50
C GLN A 356 -71.65 -27.64 -16.13
N LYS A 357 -71.67 -26.31 -15.89
CA LYS A 357 -72.90 -25.53 -15.65
C LYS A 357 -73.76 -25.29 -16.90
N SER A 358 -73.33 -25.73 -18.08
CA SER A 358 -74.10 -25.66 -19.32
C SER A 358 -74.99 -26.89 -19.57
N GLN A 359 -75.02 -27.84 -18.63
CA GLN A 359 -75.94 -28.97 -18.58
C GLN A 359 -76.70 -28.99 -17.24
N ASP A 360 -77.59 -28.02 -17.00
CA ASP A 360 -78.91 -28.25 -16.35
C ASP A 360 -79.70 -26.95 -16.18
N LYS A 361 -81.03 -27.02 -16.39
CA LYS A 361 -82.03 -25.96 -16.19
C LYS A 361 -82.84 -26.22 -14.89
N PRO A 362 -83.59 -25.21 -14.35
CA PRO A 362 -83.85 -25.04 -12.91
C PRO A 362 -85.23 -25.54 -12.41
N ALA A 363 -85.36 -25.69 -11.08
CA ALA A 363 -86.56 -25.43 -10.24
C ALA A 363 -86.19 -25.67 -8.75
N ALA A 364 -86.12 -24.64 -7.89
CA ALA A 364 -87.18 -24.03 -7.07
C ALA A 364 -87.56 -24.81 -5.78
N GLU A 365 -87.16 -24.20 -4.65
CA GLU A 365 -87.78 -24.08 -3.30
C GLU A 365 -88.25 -25.33 -2.52
N THR A 366 -87.78 -25.51 -1.28
CA THR A 366 -88.48 -25.13 -0.01
C THR A 366 -87.64 -25.52 1.22
N GLU A 367 -87.86 -24.79 2.31
CA GLU A 367 -87.25 -24.69 3.64
C GLU A 367 -86.94 -25.98 4.43
N GLY A 368 -85.97 -25.86 5.36
CA GLY A 368 -85.70 -26.87 6.39
C GLY A 368 -84.57 -26.48 7.36
N SER A 369 -84.94 -25.79 8.43
CA SER A 369 -84.15 -25.46 9.63
C SER A 369 -83.37 -26.64 10.24
N SER A 370 -82.11 -26.42 10.65
CA SER A 370 -81.51 -27.09 11.81
C SER A 370 -80.22 -26.39 12.25
N THR A 371 -80.29 -25.82 13.44
CA THR A 371 -79.26 -25.14 14.22
C THR A 371 -78.12 -26.08 14.60
N GLY A 372 -76.88 -25.64 14.40
CA GLY A 372 -75.66 -26.34 14.82
C GLY A 372 -74.55 -25.34 15.07
N ASP A 373 -74.62 -24.72 16.24
CA ASP A 373 -73.60 -23.85 16.82
C ASP A 373 -72.29 -24.64 17.00
N SER A 374 -71.20 -24.15 16.43
CA SER A 374 -69.83 -24.61 16.74
C SER A 374 -68.87 -23.46 16.51
N GLN A 375 -68.77 -22.66 17.56
CA GLN A 375 -67.65 -21.81 17.96
C GLN A 375 -66.37 -21.97 17.14
N LEU A 376 -66.03 -20.87 16.48
CA LEU A 376 -64.67 -20.48 16.12
C LEU A 376 -63.76 -20.63 17.35
N LYS A 377 -62.83 -21.58 17.29
CA LYS A 377 -61.62 -21.50 18.10
C LYS A 377 -60.57 -20.75 17.30
N GLU A 378 -60.28 -19.55 17.76
CA GLU A 378 -59.01 -18.87 17.53
C GLU A 378 -57.87 -19.86 17.78
N GLY A 379 -57.18 -20.22 16.71
CA GLY A 379 -55.91 -20.93 16.79
C GLY A 379 -54.90 -19.96 17.36
N GLN A 380 -54.55 -20.20 18.62
CA GLN A 380 -53.45 -19.54 19.33
C GLN A 380 -52.21 -19.52 18.44
N GLU A 381 -51.64 -18.34 18.29
CA GLU A 381 -50.27 -18.11 17.87
C GLU A 381 -49.37 -19.05 18.67
N ALA A 382 -48.80 -20.04 17.98
CA ALA A 382 -47.69 -20.79 18.54
C ALA A 382 -46.49 -19.84 18.55
N GLU A 383 -46.26 -19.20 19.69
CA GLU A 383 -44.93 -18.71 20.07
C GLU A 383 -43.99 -19.92 20.18
N GLY A 384 -43.57 -20.42 19.02
CA GLY A 384 -42.35 -21.18 18.90
C GLY A 384 -41.22 -20.18 19.10
N SER A 385 -40.60 -20.20 20.27
CA SER A 385 -39.34 -19.54 20.53
C SER A 385 -38.28 -20.11 19.58
N VAL A 386 -38.23 -19.60 18.36
CA VAL A 386 -37.03 -19.67 17.54
C VAL A 386 -36.01 -18.85 18.32
N SER A 387 -35.05 -19.53 18.93
CA SER A 387 -33.84 -18.86 19.41
C SER A 387 -33.19 -18.26 18.16
N LYS A 388 -33.56 -17.00 17.86
CA LYS A 388 -32.89 -16.18 16.87
C LYS A 388 -31.48 -16.03 17.44
N SER A 389 -30.54 -16.85 16.98
CA SER A 389 -29.15 -16.43 17.05
C SER A 389 -29.12 -15.17 16.21
N GLU A 390 -29.12 -14.01 16.87
CA GLU A 390 -28.92 -12.73 16.21
C GLU A 390 -27.51 -12.73 15.63
N THR A 391 -27.36 -13.34 14.46
CA THR A 391 -26.26 -13.04 13.56
C THR A 391 -26.55 -11.62 13.10
N LYS A 392 -25.96 -10.65 13.79
CA LYS A 392 -26.13 -9.22 13.51
C LYS A 392 -25.79 -9.00 12.04
N GLU A 393 -26.76 -8.53 11.23
CA GLU A 393 -26.53 -8.25 9.82
C GLU A 393 -25.39 -7.21 9.70
N PRO A 394 -24.43 -7.41 8.79
CA PRO A 394 -23.34 -6.46 8.57
C PRO A 394 -23.89 -5.11 8.09
N ALA A 395 -23.18 -4.02 8.35
CA ALA A 395 -23.63 -2.67 7.99
C ALA A 395 -23.50 -2.44 6.47
N LYS A 396 -24.52 -1.87 5.81
CA LYS A 396 -24.42 -1.46 4.41
C LYS A 396 -23.73 -0.10 4.34
N HIS A 397 -22.66 0.01 3.54
CA HIS A 397 -21.88 1.23 3.37
C HIS A 397 -22.23 1.90 2.04
N THR A 398 -22.38 3.22 2.07
CA THR A 398 -22.67 4.00 0.85
C THR A 398 -21.44 4.12 -0.05
N ALA A 399 -21.65 4.45 -1.33
CA ALA A 399 -20.55 4.72 -2.27
C ALA A 399 -19.68 5.90 -1.81
N GLU A 400 -20.27 6.93 -1.18
CA GLU A 400 -19.54 8.06 -0.62
C GLU A 400 -18.65 7.63 0.56
N GLU A 401 -19.16 6.81 1.47
CA GLU A 401 -18.38 6.29 2.60
C GLU A 401 -17.23 5.38 2.15
N LEU A 402 -17.44 4.56 1.11
CA LEU A 402 -16.38 3.74 0.51
C LEU A 402 -15.30 4.61 -0.13
N ALA A 403 -15.68 5.64 -0.89
CA ALA A 403 -14.72 6.55 -1.52
C ALA A 403 -13.92 7.36 -0.48
N GLU A 404 -14.57 7.82 0.60
CA GLU A 404 -13.87 8.49 1.72
C GLU A 404 -12.88 7.55 2.41
N MET A 405 -13.29 6.29 2.60
CA MET A 405 -12.44 5.25 3.19
C MET A 405 -11.25 4.90 2.29
N GLU A 406 -11.47 4.77 0.98
CA GLU A 406 -10.43 4.54 -0.03
C GLU A 406 -9.39 5.67 -0.02
N LYS A 407 -9.82 6.93 -0.01
CA LYS A 407 -8.94 8.10 0.09
C LYS A 407 -8.09 8.06 1.36
N TYR A 408 -8.71 7.75 2.49
CA TYR A 408 -8.01 7.66 3.76
C TYR A 408 -7.00 6.50 3.78
N LEU A 409 -7.37 5.33 3.23
CA LEU A 409 -6.48 4.19 3.04
C LEU A 409 -5.28 4.57 2.17
N MET A 410 -5.53 5.13 1.00
CA MET A 410 -4.51 5.53 0.03
C MET A 410 -3.43 6.37 0.70
N GLY A 411 -3.82 7.40 1.44
CA GLY A 411 -2.82 8.25 2.05
C GLY A 411 -2.16 7.68 3.32
N LYS A 412 -2.78 6.70 4.01
CA LYS A 412 -2.07 5.88 5.02
C LYS A 412 -1.01 4.99 4.39
N VAL A 413 -1.32 4.36 3.27
CA VAL A 413 -0.37 3.56 2.49
C VAL A 413 0.79 4.43 2.01
N LEU A 414 0.49 5.60 1.44
CA LEU A 414 1.53 6.56 1.01
C LEU A 414 2.40 7.04 2.18
N ALA A 415 1.81 7.31 3.34
CA ALA A 415 2.57 7.70 4.54
C ALA A 415 3.45 6.56 5.06
N ALA A 416 2.95 5.32 5.08
CA ALA A 416 3.73 4.15 5.48
C ALA A 416 4.91 3.93 4.53
N ALA A 417 4.65 3.98 3.23
CA ALA A 417 5.66 3.79 2.20
C ALA A 417 6.71 4.92 2.24
N TRP A 418 6.32 6.19 2.44
CA TRP A 418 7.27 7.29 2.66
C TRP A 418 8.18 7.08 3.87
N ASN A 419 7.61 6.70 5.02
CA ASN A 419 8.41 6.42 6.22
C ASN A 419 9.37 5.23 5.99
N GLY A 420 8.95 4.25 5.19
CA GLY A 420 9.80 3.17 4.71
C GLY A 420 10.99 3.69 3.90
N SER A 421 10.72 4.46 2.85
CA SER A 421 11.76 5.04 1.99
C SER A 421 12.70 5.95 2.76
N LYS A 422 12.19 6.75 3.70
CA LYS A 422 13.04 7.57 4.57
C LYS A 422 13.99 6.71 5.40
N PHE A 423 13.50 5.61 5.98
CA PHE A 423 14.34 4.67 6.71
C PHE A 423 15.43 4.07 5.82
N GLU A 424 15.06 3.65 4.60
CA GLU A 424 15.99 3.13 3.60
C GLU A 424 17.07 4.16 3.22
N ILE A 425 16.67 5.37 2.85
CA ILE A 425 17.57 6.49 2.53
C ILE A 425 18.58 6.71 3.65
N GLN A 426 18.09 6.81 4.89
CA GLN A 426 18.97 7.04 6.01
C GLN A 426 19.96 5.88 6.21
N GLY A 427 19.52 4.63 6.04
CA GLY A 427 20.36 3.43 6.13
C GLY A 427 21.46 3.44 5.06
N THR A 428 21.09 3.65 3.81
CA THR A 428 22.00 3.70 2.67
C THR A 428 23.04 4.80 2.81
N VAL A 429 22.61 6.03 3.10
CA VAL A 429 23.52 7.19 3.22
C VAL A 429 24.51 7.01 4.38
N ARG A 430 24.06 6.48 5.53
CA ARG A 430 24.95 6.17 6.67
C ARG A 430 25.98 5.12 6.28
N ALA A 431 25.56 4.04 5.63
CA ALA A 431 26.45 2.96 5.22
C ALA A 431 27.47 3.40 4.16
N VAL A 432 27.06 4.28 3.23
CA VAL A 432 27.97 4.91 2.27
C VAL A 432 29.00 5.79 2.98
N CYS A 433 28.59 6.59 3.97
CA CYS A 433 29.52 7.36 4.79
C CYS A 433 30.53 6.47 5.53
N ASP A 434 30.08 5.35 6.09
CA ASP A 434 30.96 4.39 6.78
C ASP A 434 31.97 3.78 5.80
N ASN A 435 31.52 3.35 4.63
CA ASN A 435 32.38 2.85 3.56
C ASN A 435 33.51 3.82 3.20
N ILE A 436 33.27 5.14 3.17
CA ILE A 436 34.27 6.11 2.71
C ILE A 436 35.14 6.69 3.84
N LEU A 437 34.62 6.74 5.08
CA LEU A 437 35.30 7.30 6.25
C LEU A 437 36.06 6.24 7.06
N GLU A 438 35.61 4.99 7.04
CA GLU A 438 36.23 3.89 7.80
C GLU A 438 37.11 2.98 6.95
N ASP A 439 37.27 3.30 5.65
CA ASP A 439 38.15 2.60 4.71
C ASP A 439 39.61 2.56 5.21
N LYS A 440 40.08 1.38 5.60
CA LYS A 440 41.44 1.22 6.15
C LYS A 440 42.51 1.19 5.08
N ASP A 441 42.14 0.98 3.82
CA ASP A 441 43.07 0.96 2.69
C ASP A 441 43.43 2.39 2.24
N VAL A 442 42.68 3.39 2.72
CA VAL A 442 42.91 4.81 2.44
C VAL A 442 43.56 5.52 3.62
N SER A 443 44.53 6.40 3.31
CA SER A 443 45.25 7.18 4.31
C SER A 443 44.32 7.98 5.23
N LEU A 444 44.71 8.15 6.49
CA LEU A 444 43.93 8.91 7.45
C LEU A 444 43.72 10.38 7.00
N GLU A 445 44.74 10.98 6.39
CA GLU A 445 44.68 12.36 5.88
C GLU A 445 43.58 12.50 4.82
N THR A 446 43.55 11.60 3.83
CA THR A 446 42.51 11.56 2.81
C THR A 446 41.12 11.37 3.43
N ARG A 447 40.99 10.51 4.45
CA ARG A 447 39.71 10.30 5.15
C ARG A 447 39.26 11.51 5.96
N VAL A 448 40.19 12.24 6.57
CA VAL A 448 39.93 13.52 7.23
C VAL A 448 39.48 14.58 6.21
N ALA A 449 40.12 14.65 5.04
CA ALA A 449 39.71 15.55 3.96
C ALA A 449 38.30 15.23 3.46
N ARG A 450 37.98 13.94 3.24
CA ARG A 450 36.62 13.47 2.90
C ARG A 450 35.61 13.89 3.96
N ALA A 451 35.92 13.73 5.25
CA ALA A 451 35.02 14.14 6.32
C ALA A 451 34.74 15.66 6.31
N LYS A 452 35.75 16.50 6.02
CA LYS A 452 35.56 17.95 5.85
C LYS A 452 34.66 18.27 4.66
N ALA A 453 34.90 17.62 3.52
CA ALA A 453 34.07 17.79 2.32
C ALA A 453 32.61 17.37 2.55
N LEU A 454 32.37 16.22 3.19
CA LEU A 454 31.01 15.78 3.58
C LEU A 454 30.31 16.80 4.46
N ARG A 455 31.04 17.40 5.41
CA ARG A 455 30.48 18.45 6.27
C ARG A 455 30.04 19.66 5.45
N LEU A 456 30.84 20.10 4.47
CA LEU A 456 30.49 21.21 3.58
C LEU A 456 29.22 20.91 2.77
N ILE A 457 29.12 19.70 2.18
CA ILE A 457 27.90 19.27 1.49
C ILE A 457 26.72 19.28 2.44
N GLY A 458 26.88 18.73 3.65
CA GLY A 458 25.81 18.66 4.62
C GLY A 458 25.36 20.04 5.13
N ASP A 459 26.26 21.02 5.20
CA ASP A 459 25.91 22.41 5.52
C ASP A 459 25.08 23.05 4.38
N VAL A 460 25.45 22.82 3.12
CA VAL A 460 24.66 23.27 1.96
C VAL A 460 23.27 22.65 1.98
N PHE A 461 23.18 21.32 2.09
CA PHE A 461 21.91 20.60 2.01
C PHE A 461 20.94 20.99 3.12
N VAL A 462 21.41 21.11 4.38
CA VAL A 462 20.56 21.55 5.51
C VAL A 462 20.12 23.01 5.36
N SER A 463 20.89 23.85 4.66
CA SER A 463 20.52 25.26 4.45
C SER A 463 19.48 25.48 3.35
N MET A 464 19.19 24.45 2.54
CA MET A 464 18.21 24.56 1.47
C MET A 464 16.83 24.86 2.05
N THR A 465 16.11 25.76 1.38
CA THR A 465 14.74 26.15 1.69
C THR A 465 13.98 26.38 0.39
N ARG A 466 12.65 26.31 0.46
CA ARG A 466 11.74 26.71 -0.63
C ARG A 466 11.08 28.03 -0.24
N THR A 467 10.97 28.94 -1.20
CA THR A 467 10.07 30.09 -1.14
C THR A 467 8.61 29.63 -1.16
N GLU A 468 7.65 30.51 -0.87
CA GLU A 468 6.22 30.14 -0.88
C GLU A 468 5.75 29.66 -2.26
N ALA A 469 6.20 30.30 -3.35
CA ALA A 469 5.90 29.88 -4.71
C ALA A 469 6.53 28.52 -5.06
N GLU A 470 7.81 28.31 -4.74
CA GLU A 470 8.47 27.00 -4.93
C GLU A 470 7.85 25.92 -4.06
N ALA A 471 7.41 26.28 -2.86
CA ALA A 471 6.72 25.38 -1.95
C ALA A 471 5.38 24.99 -2.55
N GLU A 472 4.56 25.93 -3.04
CA GLU A 472 3.29 25.65 -3.71
C GLU A 472 3.47 24.69 -4.91
N GLU A 473 4.51 24.91 -5.72
CA GLU A 473 4.85 24.03 -6.84
C GLU A 473 5.21 22.60 -6.41
N ALA A 474 5.79 22.42 -5.22
CA ALA A 474 6.16 21.12 -4.66
C ALA A 474 5.11 20.54 -3.68
N ARG A 475 4.23 21.39 -3.13
CA ARG A 475 3.32 21.08 -2.00
C ARG A 475 2.28 20.08 -2.39
N VAL A 476 1.96 20.02 -3.66
CA VAL A 476 0.70 19.46 -4.05
C VAL A 476 0.64 17.94 -3.89
N PHE A 477 1.81 17.28 -3.89
CA PHE A 477 1.92 15.88 -3.51
C PHE A 477 2.12 15.68 -2.00
N GLU A 478 2.92 16.54 -1.36
CA GLU A 478 3.12 16.54 0.09
C GLU A 478 1.80 16.76 0.85
N GLU A 479 0.88 17.54 0.29
CA GLU A 479 -0.45 17.82 0.82
C GLU A 479 -1.36 16.60 0.78
N LEU A 480 -1.29 15.78 -0.28
CA LEU A 480 -2.06 14.54 -0.38
C LEU A 480 -1.62 13.53 0.72
N VAL A 481 -0.30 13.42 0.95
CA VAL A 481 0.25 12.60 2.05
C VAL A 481 -0.04 13.21 3.43
N ALA A 482 0.03 14.53 3.56
CA ALA A 482 -0.20 15.24 4.82
C ALA A 482 -1.68 15.24 5.24
N GLU A 483 -2.62 15.37 4.30
CA GLU A 483 -4.06 15.32 4.56
C GLU A 483 -4.48 13.96 5.11
N ALA A 484 -3.96 12.87 4.54
CA ALA A 484 -4.26 11.52 5.04
C ALA A 484 -3.50 11.12 6.31
N SER A 485 -2.45 11.86 6.65
CA SER A 485 -1.78 11.74 7.95
C SER A 485 -2.61 12.34 9.08
N LYS A 486 -3.62 13.18 8.78
CA LYS A 486 -4.57 13.71 9.78
C LYS A 486 -5.53 12.60 10.24
N LYS A 487 -6.00 12.69 11.49
CA LYS A 487 -6.98 11.73 12.02
C LYS A 487 -8.31 11.89 11.29
N ARG A 488 -8.95 10.78 10.93
CA ARG A 488 -10.33 10.77 10.41
C ARG A 488 -11.24 11.44 11.44
N GLU A 489 -11.82 12.59 11.09
CA GLU A 489 -12.89 13.17 11.89
C GLU A 489 -14.13 12.31 11.70
N LYS A 490 -14.65 11.72 12.78
CA LYS A 490 -15.94 11.02 12.71
C LYS A 490 -17.01 12.09 12.44
N LYS A 491 -17.55 12.16 11.22
CA LYS A 491 -18.84 12.79 11.00
C LYS A 491 -19.82 12.15 11.98
N LYS A 492 -20.40 12.94 12.89
CA LYS A 492 -21.48 12.47 13.76
C LYS A 492 -22.63 12.08 12.84
N THR A 493 -23.08 10.84 12.93
CA THR A 493 -24.38 10.45 12.38
C THR A 493 -25.42 11.41 12.97
N PRO A 494 -26.24 12.09 12.15
CA PRO A 494 -27.27 12.98 12.68
C PRO A 494 -28.17 12.14 13.58
N THR A 495 -28.39 12.62 14.80
CA THR A 495 -29.30 11.95 15.74
C THR A 495 -30.69 11.83 15.13
N GLU A 496 -31.48 10.82 15.52
CA GLU A 496 -32.86 10.66 15.02
C GLU A 496 -33.69 11.95 15.16
N ALA A 497 -33.38 12.78 16.16
CA ALA A 497 -33.96 14.11 16.34
C ALA A 497 -33.60 15.09 15.21
N GLU A 498 -32.35 15.10 14.74
CA GLU A 498 -31.88 15.96 13.65
C GLU A 498 -32.45 15.48 12.30
N GLN A 499 -32.58 14.16 12.10
CA GLN A 499 -33.20 13.59 10.89
C GLN A 499 -34.72 13.82 10.84
N GLN A 500 -35.39 13.86 12.00
CA GLN A 500 -36.81 14.23 12.07
C GLN A 500 -37.01 15.73 11.82
N GLN A 501 -36.07 16.57 12.22
CA GLN A 501 -36.11 18.01 11.98
C GLN A 501 -35.91 18.34 10.49
N GLU A 502 -34.95 17.70 9.81
CA GLU A 502 -34.76 17.86 8.35
C GLU A 502 -35.97 17.36 7.55
N ARG A 503 -36.62 16.26 7.97
CA ARG A 503 -37.86 15.79 7.33
C ARG A 503 -39.04 16.73 7.54
N ALA A 504 -39.10 17.42 8.69
CA ALA A 504 -40.15 18.40 8.98
C ALA A 504 -39.95 19.70 8.18
N GLU A 505 -38.70 20.11 7.96
CA GLU A 505 -38.37 21.31 7.19
C GLU A 505 -38.54 21.11 5.67
N HIS A 506 -38.34 19.90 5.16
CA HIS A 506 -38.61 19.55 3.75
C HIS A 506 -40.09 19.28 3.42
N ALA A 507 -40.95 19.21 4.42
CA ALA A 507 -42.39 18.97 4.26
C ALA A 507 -43.27 20.24 4.42
N SER A 508 -42.67 21.40 4.72
CA SER A 508 -43.28 22.74 4.58
C SER A 508 -42.88 23.39 3.28
#